data_AF-A0A1B7N651-F1
#
_entry.id   AF-A0A1B7N651-F1
#
_cell.length_a   1.000
_cell.length_b   1.000
_cell.length_c   1.000
_cell.angle_alpha   90.00
_cell.angle_beta   90.00
_cell.angle_gamma   90.00
#
_symmetry.space_group_name_H-M   'P 1'
#
loop_
_entity.id
_entity.type
_entity.pdbx_description
1 polymer ?
#
loop_
_entity_poly.entity_id
_entity_poly.type
_entity_poly.pdbx_seq_one_letter_code
_entity_poly.pdbx_strand_id
1 'polypeptide(L)'
;MNKDGFTVHRWGPGFESVRFDDHNYIPQYLQQDTQRKLRDAIEKGLTEKDTMPGYVYALNVTDPEHEGKLAFKVGYSKNVTDRYSRWKNICKYITGIRGWWPRSINAPNDYDESLVEKLITSNQQGDAGPMAGQLERLVHIELTDLATHAPYLHPSFPNITYRDVPPQEMAKPKRKHCGSCGQKHQEIFSFRRVEEGDLVGKEWEVIVKPVIRKWGEFLKDHFAEEI
;
A
#
# COMPACT_ATOMS: atom_id res chain seq x y z
N MET A 1 26.60 15.57 -11.50
CA MET A 1 26.38 14.14 -11.21
C MET A 1 25.53 14.05 -9.96
N ASN A 2 24.22 13.82 -10.10
CA ASN A 2 23.34 13.63 -8.95
C ASN A 2 23.80 12.39 -8.19
N LYS A 3 24.05 12.55 -6.88
CA LYS A 3 24.46 11.49 -5.97
C LYS A 3 23.28 10.70 -5.43
N ASP A 4 22.06 11.09 -5.76
CA ASP A 4 20.83 10.55 -5.22
C ASP A 4 20.47 9.24 -5.94
N GLY A 5 20.05 8.22 -5.20
CA GLY A 5 19.86 6.86 -5.67
C GLY A 5 20.27 5.81 -4.63
N PHE A 6 19.75 4.60 -4.78
CA PHE A 6 19.98 3.47 -3.86
C PHE A 6 20.53 2.27 -4.63
N THR A 7 21.23 1.37 -3.92
CA THR A 7 21.81 0.16 -4.53
C THR A 7 21.12 -1.07 -3.99
N VAL A 8 20.58 -1.89 -4.89
CA VAL A 8 20.00 -3.18 -4.54
C VAL A 8 20.98 -4.28 -4.88
N HIS A 9 21.15 -5.20 -3.95
CA HIS A 9 21.85 -6.46 -4.18
C HIS A 9 20.82 -7.50 -4.62
N ARG A 10 20.87 -7.94 -5.88
CA ARG A 10 20.04 -9.04 -6.37
C ARG A 10 20.54 -10.36 -5.78
N TRP A 11 19.60 -11.23 -5.42
CA TRP A 11 19.89 -12.63 -5.13
C TRP A 11 19.93 -13.42 -6.46
N GLY A 12 20.80 -14.43 -6.53
CA GLY A 12 21.05 -15.22 -7.74
C GLY A 12 22.50 -15.73 -7.83
N PRO A 13 22.82 -16.62 -8.79
CA PRO A 13 24.19 -17.09 -9.04
C PRO A 13 25.02 -15.97 -9.69
N GLY A 14 25.45 -15.01 -8.88
CA GLY A 14 26.22 -13.83 -9.26
C GLY A 14 25.80 -12.64 -8.41
N PHE A 15 26.75 -12.00 -7.71
CA PHE A 15 26.49 -10.74 -7.02
C PHE A 15 26.33 -9.62 -8.05
N GLU A 16 25.09 -9.35 -8.45
CA GLU A 16 24.78 -8.19 -9.28
C GLU A 16 24.18 -7.07 -8.42
N SER A 17 24.86 -5.93 -8.39
CA SER A 17 24.36 -4.72 -7.74
C SER A 17 23.74 -3.79 -8.77
N VAL A 18 22.45 -3.50 -8.66
CA VAL A 18 21.76 -2.55 -9.53
C VAL A 18 21.58 -1.23 -8.78
N ARG A 19 22.06 -0.13 -9.38
CA ARG A 19 21.85 1.22 -8.86
C ARG A 19 20.57 1.78 -9.46
N PHE A 20 19.66 2.24 -8.61
CA PHE A 20 18.42 2.89 -8.99
C PHE A 20 18.52 4.39 -8.77
N ASP A 21 17.91 5.17 -9.66
CA ASP A 21 17.66 6.59 -9.44
C ASP A 21 16.48 6.74 -8.47
N ASP A 22 16.69 7.50 -7.39
CA ASP A 22 15.67 7.82 -6.40
C ASP A 22 14.42 8.41 -7.05
N HIS A 23 14.59 9.30 -8.04
CA HIS A 23 13.48 10.03 -8.65
C HIS A 23 12.54 9.14 -9.46
N ASN A 24 13.00 7.98 -9.91
CA ASN A 24 12.19 7.07 -10.73
C ASN A 24 11.26 6.18 -9.89
N TYR A 25 11.60 5.93 -8.63
CA TYR A 25 10.88 4.95 -7.79
C TYR A 25 10.41 5.50 -6.45
N ILE A 26 11.17 6.42 -5.85
CA ILE A 26 10.84 7.03 -4.56
C ILE A 26 10.16 8.39 -4.83
N PRO A 27 8.85 8.50 -4.55
CA PRO A 27 8.13 9.71 -4.89
C PRO A 27 8.61 10.93 -4.11
N GLN A 28 8.77 12.05 -4.81
CA GLN A 28 9.27 13.30 -4.26
C GLN A 28 8.27 13.99 -3.31
N TYR A 29 6.98 13.66 -3.45
CA TYR A 29 5.93 14.17 -2.55
C TYR A 29 6.02 13.60 -1.13
N LEU A 30 6.79 12.55 -0.90
CA LEU A 30 6.96 11.93 0.42
C LEU A 30 7.94 12.70 1.28
N GLN A 31 7.70 12.74 2.60
CA GLN A 31 8.66 13.32 3.54
C GLN A 31 10.03 12.64 3.46
N GLN A 32 11.11 13.41 3.67
CA GLN A 32 12.48 12.91 3.56
C GLN A 32 12.74 11.67 4.42
N ASP A 33 12.15 11.62 5.62
CA ASP A 33 12.24 10.47 6.52
C ASP A 33 11.58 9.21 5.95
N THR A 34 10.47 9.38 5.23
CA THR A 34 9.76 8.29 4.55
C THR A 34 10.55 7.83 3.34
N GLN A 35 11.09 8.75 2.54
CA GLN A 35 11.99 8.40 1.43
C GLN A 35 13.20 7.58 1.92
N ARG A 36 13.81 7.98 3.04
CA ARG A 36 14.90 7.23 3.67
C ARG A 36 14.45 5.84 4.13
N LYS A 37 13.26 5.71 4.74
CA LYS A 37 12.71 4.40 5.13
C LYS A 37 12.45 3.49 3.94
N LEU A 38 12.03 4.04 2.80
CA LEU A 38 11.86 3.28 1.57
C LEU A 38 13.21 2.78 1.05
N ARG A 39 14.23 3.66 0.96
CA ARG A 39 15.60 3.23 0.61
C ARG A 39 16.08 2.11 1.53
N ASP A 40 16.03 2.33 2.84
CA ASP A 40 16.39 1.33 3.84
C ASP A 40 15.61 0.02 3.67
N ALA A 41 14.32 0.08 3.32
CA ALA A 41 13.52 -1.11 3.14
C ALA A 41 13.91 -1.91 1.90
N ILE A 42 14.31 -1.23 0.84
CA ILE A 42 14.74 -1.82 -0.43
C ILE A 42 16.18 -2.34 -0.35
N GLU A 43 17.07 -1.62 0.35
CA GLU A 43 18.50 -1.96 0.46
C GLU A 43 18.79 -3.04 1.53
N LYS A 44 18.02 -3.09 2.61
CA LYS A 44 18.27 -4.05 3.70
C LYS A 44 17.96 -5.48 3.25
N GLY A 45 18.75 -6.41 3.80
CA GLY A 45 18.55 -7.85 3.60
C GLY A 45 17.10 -8.26 3.90
N LEU A 46 16.52 -8.99 2.96
CA LEU A 46 15.16 -9.49 3.03
C LEU A 46 15.08 -10.67 3.97
N THR A 47 14.03 -10.74 4.76
CA THR A 47 13.71 -11.92 5.57
C THR A 47 12.99 -12.97 4.73
N GLU A 48 12.89 -14.20 5.22
CA GLU A 48 12.06 -15.25 4.60
C GLU A 48 10.61 -14.77 4.40
N LYS A 49 10.07 -13.99 5.35
CA LYS A 49 8.74 -13.41 5.25
C LYS A 49 8.63 -12.45 4.06
N ASP A 50 9.66 -11.65 3.82
CA ASP A 50 9.67 -10.63 2.79
C ASP A 50 9.69 -11.25 1.38
N THR A 51 10.34 -12.41 1.22
CA THR A 51 10.45 -13.11 -0.06
C THR A 51 9.24 -13.99 -0.40
N MET A 52 8.30 -14.20 0.52
CA MET A 52 7.17 -15.09 0.30
C MET A 52 6.28 -14.60 -0.85
N PRO A 53 5.90 -15.48 -1.80
CA PRO A 53 4.88 -15.16 -2.79
C PRO A 53 3.51 -15.05 -2.11
N GLY A 54 2.64 -14.20 -2.68
CA GLY A 54 1.28 -14.04 -2.20
C GLY A 54 0.59 -12.82 -2.81
N TYR A 55 -0.35 -12.27 -2.05
CA TYR A 55 -1.19 -11.16 -2.47
C TYR A 55 -1.17 -10.07 -1.42
N VAL A 56 -1.11 -8.82 -1.85
CA VAL A 56 -1.39 -7.67 -1.00
C VAL A 56 -2.81 -7.21 -1.28
N TYR A 57 -3.63 -7.15 -0.24
CA TYR A 57 -5.06 -6.85 -0.30
C TYR A 57 -5.38 -5.58 0.51
N ALA A 58 -6.49 -4.95 0.18
CA ALA A 58 -7.06 -3.82 0.89
C ALA A 58 -8.54 -4.08 1.23
N LEU A 59 -8.92 -3.81 2.47
CA LEU A 59 -10.28 -3.95 2.99
C LEU A 59 -10.83 -2.60 3.43
N ASN A 60 -12.13 -2.42 3.26
CA ASN A 60 -12.85 -1.25 3.74
C ASN A 60 -12.99 -1.30 5.27
N VAL A 61 -12.79 -0.15 5.91
CA VAL A 61 -12.94 0.02 7.36
C VAL A 61 -13.94 1.14 7.63
N THR A 62 -15.02 0.83 8.36
CA THR A 62 -16.04 1.79 8.81
C THR A 62 -16.09 1.82 10.33
N ASP A 63 -14.98 2.19 10.95
CA ASP A 63 -14.91 2.37 12.40
C ASP A 63 -15.55 3.73 12.76
N PRO A 64 -16.51 3.78 13.71
CA PRO A 64 -17.09 5.03 14.20
C PRO A 64 -16.07 6.05 14.70
N GLU A 65 -14.90 5.64 15.20
CA GLU A 65 -13.81 6.59 15.54
C GLU A 65 -13.21 7.30 14.31
N HIS A 66 -13.52 6.80 13.11
CA HIS A 66 -13.14 7.35 11.82
C HIS A 66 -14.36 7.87 11.04
N GLU A 67 -15.48 8.17 11.70
CA GLU A 67 -16.66 8.73 11.06
C GLU A 67 -16.29 10.02 10.28
N GLY A 68 -16.72 10.10 9.02
CA GLY A 68 -16.32 11.16 8.08
C GLY A 68 -14.95 10.96 7.40
N LYS A 69 -14.12 10.00 7.82
CA LYS A 69 -12.86 9.61 7.15
C LYS A 69 -13.05 8.35 6.33
N LEU A 70 -12.20 8.17 5.33
CA LEU A 70 -12.11 6.92 4.58
C LEU A 70 -10.93 6.13 5.14
N ALA A 71 -11.14 4.86 5.50
CA ALA A 71 -10.10 4.05 6.09
C ALA A 71 -9.97 2.69 5.39
N PHE A 72 -8.74 2.28 5.14
CA PHE A 72 -8.40 1.01 4.51
C PHE A 72 -7.49 0.20 5.40
N LYS A 73 -7.78 -1.08 5.54
CA LYS A 73 -6.85 -2.07 6.09
C LYS A 73 -6.07 -2.71 4.95
N VAL A 74 -4.76 -2.53 4.93
CA VAL A 74 -3.90 -3.12 3.89
C VAL A 74 -3.01 -4.19 4.51
N GLY A 75 -2.97 -5.39 3.93
CA GLY A 75 -2.05 -6.42 4.39
C GLY A 75 -1.79 -7.48 3.33
N TYR A 76 -1.00 -8.50 3.68
CA TYR A 76 -0.72 -9.62 2.77
C TYR A 76 -1.22 -10.99 3.25
N SER A 77 -1.39 -11.90 2.29
CA SER A 77 -1.77 -13.29 2.51
C SER A 77 -1.39 -14.19 1.33
N LYS A 78 -1.23 -15.49 1.58
CA LYS A 78 -1.18 -16.53 0.53
C LYS A 78 -2.57 -16.84 -0.05
N ASN A 79 -3.62 -16.57 0.73
CA ASN A 79 -5.00 -16.75 0.33
C ASN A 79 -5.81 -15.53 0.80
N VAL A 80 -6.29 -14.72 -0.15
CA VAL A 80 -7.04 -13.50 0.16
C VAL A 80 -8.46 -13.84 0.61
N THR A 81 -9.07 -14.91 0.09
CA THR A 81 -10.41 -15.38 0.47
C THR A 81 -10.48 -15.76 1.95
N ASP A 82 -9.55 -16.60 2.40
CA ASP A 82 -9.47 -17.04 3.79
C ASP A 82 -9.23 -15.85 4.72
N ARG A 83 -8.33 -14.96 4.29
CA ARG A 83 -7.96 -13.79 5.06
C ARG A 83 -9.10 -12.78 5.19
N TYR A 84 -9.82 -12.54 4.10
CA TYR A 84 -11.00 -11.67 4.08
C TYR A 84 -12.10 -12.23 4.99
N SER A 85 -12.42 -13.51 4.83
CA SER A 85 -13.42 -14.22 5.65
C SER A 85 -13.07 -14.14 7.14
N ARG A 86 -11.80 -14.39 7.48
CA ARG A 86 -11.31 -14.26 8.87
C ARG A 86 -11.50 -12.85 9.40
N TRP A 87 -11.13 -11.81 8.64
CA TRP A 87 -11.27 -10.42 9.09
C TRP A 87 -12.71 -10.00 9.30
N LYS A 88 -13.64 -10.35 8.40
CA LYS A 88 -15.07 -10.12 8.57
C LYS A 88 -15.61 -10.77 9.86
N ASN A 89 -15.13 -11.98 10.18
CA ASN A 89 -15.59 -12.70 11.37
C ASN A 89 -15.04 -12.13 12.68
N ILE A 90 -13.83 -11.56 12.69
CA ILE A 90 -13.19 -11.09 13.93
C ILE A 90 -13.38 -9.59 14.20
N CYS A 91 -13.71 -8.79 13.18
CA CYS A 91 -13.80 -7.33 13.33
C CYS A 91 -14.98 -6.77 12.53
N LYS A 92 -16.01 -6.27 13.24
CA LYS A 92 -17.24 -5.72 12.65
C LYS A 92 -17.02 -4.41 11.87
N TYR A 93 -15.87 -3.77 12.06
CA TYR A 93 -15.50 -2.56 11.32
C TYR A 93 -14.97 -2.87 9.92
N ILE A 94 -14.67 -4.13 9.62
CA ILE A 94 -14.32 -4.58 8.26
C ILE A 94 -15.61 -4.86 7.51
N THR A 95 -15.91 -4.06 6.49
CA THR A 95 -17.19 -4.13 5.78
C THR A 95 -17.08 -4.77 4.40
N GLY A 96 -15.94 -4.62 3.74
CA GLY A 96 -15.78 -4.98 2.34
C GLY A 96 -14.33 -5.25 1.95
N ILE A 97 -14.14 -5.87 0.79
CA ILE A 97 -12.84 -5.96 0.13
C ILE A 97 -12.82 -4.95 -1.01
N ARG A 98 -11.77 -4.14 -1.09
CA ARG A 98 -11.61 -3.14 -2.14
C ARG A 98 -10.79 -3.66 -3.31
N GLY A 99 -9.82 -4.52 -3.03
CA GLY A 99 -9.04 -5.21 -4.06
C GLY A 99 -7.80 -5.90 -3.49
N TRP A 100 -7.11 -6.60 -4.37
CA TRP A 100 -5.82 -7.22 -4.16
C TRP A 100 -4.96 -7.20 -5.43
N TRP A 101 -3.65 -7.08 -5.23
CA TRP A 101 -2.65 -7.24 -6.27
C TRP A 101 -2.16 -8.70 -6.29
N PRO A 102 -1.88 -9.29 -7.48
CA PRO A 102 -1.86 -8.65 -8.80
C PRO A 102 -3.23 -8.45 -9.47
N ARG A 103 -4.10 -9.47 -9.43
CA ARG A 103 -5.23 -9.61 -10.36
C ARG A 103 -6.21 -8.43 -10.39
N SER A 104 -6.88 -8.13 -9.28
CA SER A 104 -7.95 -7.12 -9.29
C SER A 104 -7.42 -5.68 -9.43
N ILE A 105 -6.18 -5.44 -8.99
CA ILE A 105 -5.53 -4.13 -9.09
C ILE A 105 -5.00 -3.87 -10.51
N ASN A 106 -4.51 -4.90 -11.20
CA ASN A 106 -4.00 -4.80 -12.57
C ASN A 106 -5.10 -4.98 -13.65
N ALA A 107 -6.32 -5.32 -13.25
CA ALA A 107 -7.41 -5.47 -14.20
C ALA A 107 -7.75 -4.13 -14.87
N PRO A 108 -8.01 -4.13 -16.19
CA PRO A 108 -8.34 -2.90 -16.93
C PRO A 108 -9.72 -2.34 -16.56
N ASN A 109 -10.59 -3.16 -15.96
CA ASN A 109 -11.91 -2.75 -15.50
C ASN A 109 -11.86 -2.42 -14.02
N ASP A 110 -12.34 -1.24 -13.66
CA ASP A 110 -12.55 -0.89 -12.26
C ASP A 110 -13.75 -1.69 -11.75
N TYR A 111 -13.47 -2.80 -11.09
CA TYR A 111 -14.52 -3.64 -10.51
C TYR A 111 -15.16 -2.87 -9.36
N ASP A 112 -16.49 -2.75 -9.38
CA ASP A 112 -17.22 -2.35 -8.18
C ASP A 112 -16.97 -3.36 -7.05
N GLU A 113 -17.22 -2.95 -5.81
CA GLU A 113 -16.94 -3.78 -4.63
C GLU A 113 -17.67 -5.12 -4.65
N SER A 114 -18.88 -5.16 -5.22
CA SER A 114 -19.67 -6.39 -5.33
C SER A 114 -19.04 -7.40 -6.29
N LEU A 115 -18.44 -6.92 -7.37
CA LEU A 115 -17.70 -7.74 -8.32
C LEU A 115 -16.39 -8.24 -7.70
N VAL A 116 -15.66 -7.39 -6.98
CA VAL A 116 -14.45 -7.79 -6.24
C VAL A 116 -14.78 -8.88 -5.22
N GLU A 117 -15.87 -8.72 -4.45
CA GLU A 117 -16.30 -9.71 -3.48
C GLU A 117 -16.72 -11.04 -4.14
N LYS A 118 -17.41 -10.99 -5.29
CA LYS A 118 -17.74 -12.21 -6.08
C LYS A 118 -16.51 -12.94 -6.59
N LEU A 119 -15.51 -12.22 -7.09
CA LEU A 119 -14.27 -12.81 -7.57
C LEU A 119 -13.53 -13.54 -6.46
N ILE A 120 -13.43 -12.93 -5.27
CA ILE A 120 -12.72 -13.56 -4.16
C ILE A 120 -13.49 -14.73 -3.54
N THR A 121 -14.81 -14.62 -3.42
CA THR A 121 -15.66 -15.71 -2.90
C THR A 121 -15.76 -16.89 -3.87
N SER A 122 -15.58 -16.66 -5.17
CA SER A 122 -15.47 -17.71 -6.19
C SER A 122 -14.06 -18.30 -6.32
N ASN A 123 -13.15 -18.00 -5.38
CA ASN A 123 -11.74 -18.43 -5.38
C ASN A 123 -10.97 -18.04 -6.65
N GLN A 124 -11.36 -16.94 -7.30
CA GLN A 124 -10.73 -16.44 -8.52
C GLN A 124 -9.65 -15.39 -8.21
N GLN A 125 -8.76 -15.68 -7.25
CA GLN A 125 -7.73 -14.71 -6.84
C GLN A 125 -6.59 -14.53 -7.86
N GLY A 126 -6.39 -15.48 -8.78
CA GLY A 126 -5.32 -15.43 -9.80
C GLY A 126 -4.00 -16.01 -9.32
N ASP A 127 -2.90 -15.67 -10.01
CA ASP A 127 -1.55 -16.07 -9.62
C ASP A 127 -0.99 -15.13 -8.55
N ALA A 128 -0.20 -15.71 -7.64
CA ALA A 128 0.47 -14.97 -6.58
C ALA A 128 1.56 -14.07 -7.16
N GLY A 129 1.67 -12.87 -6.61
CA GLY A 129 2.79 -11.99 -6.90
C GLY A 129 4.04 -12.39 -6.10
N PRO A 130 5.24 -12.05 -6.59
CA PRO A 130 6.48 -12.27 -5.85
C PRO A 130 6.54 -11.37 -4.61
N MET A 131 7.20 -11.85 -3.56
CA MET A 131 7.64 -11.03 -2.42
C MET A 131 6.53 -10.18 -1.77
N ALA A 132 5.36 -10.77 -1.55
CA ALA A 132 4.19 -10.08 -1.03
C ALA A 132 4.42 -9.47 0.37
N GLY A 133 5.32 -10.05 1.17
CA GLY A 133 5.74 -9.49 2.45
C GLY A 133 6.52 -8.18 2.30
N GLN A 134 7.47 -8.14 1.36
CA GLN A 134 8.19 -6.90 1.03
C GLN A 134 7.24 -5.86 0.42
N LEU A 135 6.32 -6.29 -0.45
CA LEU A 135 5.31 -5.41 -1.03
C LEU A 135 4.47 -4.74 0.06
N GLU A 136 3.96 -5.51 1.02
CA GLU A 136 3.22 -4.98 2.17
C GLU A 136 4.02 -3.90 2.90
N ARG A 137 5.30 -4.18 3.18
CA ARG A 137 6.17 -3.25 3.90
C ARG A 137 6.36 -1.93 3.17
N LEU A 138 6.66 -1.97 1.87
CA LEU A 138 6.84 -0.76 1.04
C LEU A 138 5.55 0.05 0.97
N VAL A 139 4.42 -0.63 0.74
CA VAL A 139 3.10 0.00 0.72
C VAL A 139 2.77 0.64 2.07
N HIS A 140 3.04 -0.03 3.20
CA HIS A 140 2.76 0.53 4.52
C HIS A 140 3.59 1.77 4.83
N ILE A 141 4.86 1.80 4.41
CA ILE A 141 5.72 2.97 4.60
C ILE A 141 5.12 4.18 3.88
N GLU A 142 4.74 4.02 2.61
CA GLU A 142 4.18 5.09 1.80
C GLU A 142 2.78 5.52 2.24
N LEU A 143 1.87 4.58 2.47
CA LEU A 143 0.50 4.89 2.91
C LEU A 143 0.48 5.56 4.30
N THR A 144 1.44 5.25 5.17
CA THR A 144 1.58 5.96 6.46
C THR A 144 1.84 7.44 6.24
N ASP A 145 2.75 7.78 5.31
CA ASP A 145 3.11 9.16 5.01
C ASP A 145 1.96 9.89 4.33
N LEU A 146 1.33 9.26 3.32
CA LEU A 146 0.17 9.80 2.63
C LEU A 146 -0.98 10.08 3.60
N ALA A 147 -1.33 9.14 4.47
CA ALA A 147 -2.39 9.33 5.47
C ALA A 147 -2.07 10.43 6.50
N THR A 148 -0.78 10.66 6.78
CA THR A 148 -0.34 11.65 7.80
C THR A 148 -0.26 13.05 7.21
N HIS A 149 0.31 13.20 6.02
CA HIS A 149 0.65 14.50 5.43
C HIS A 149 -0.33 14.95 4.35
N ALA A 150 -1.18 14.03 3.87
CA ALA A 150 -2.19 14.27 2.84
C ALA A 150 -1.71 15.06 1.60
N PRO A 151 -0.53 14.76 1.02
CA PRO A 151 -0.03 15.45 -0.17
C PRO A 151 -0.98 15.30 -1.37
N TYR A 152 -1.79 14.24 -1.38
CA TYR A 152 -2.79 13.95 -2.40
C TYR A 152 -3.94 14.96 -2.48
N LEU A 153 -4.07 15.85 -1.49
CA LEU A 153 -5.02 16.97 -1.53
C LEU A 153 -4.49 18.18 -2.31
N HIS A 154 -3.20 18.19 -2.67
CA HIS A 154 -2.62 19.28 -3.44
C HIS A 154 -3.06 19.18 -4.92
N PRO A 155 -3.47 20.29 -5.57
CA PRO A 155 -3.99 20.28 -6.95
C PRO A 155 -3.02 19.68 -7.99
N SER A 156 -1.72 19.86 -7.78
CA SER A 156 -0.67 19.33 -8.68
C SER A 156 -0.20 17.91 -8.34
N PHE A 157 -0.82 17.20 -7.40
CA PHE A 157 -0.46 15.82 -7.08
C PHE A 157 -0.61 14.91 -8.31
N PRO A 158 0.31 13.96 -8.57
CA PRO A 158 1.51 13.60 -7.79
C PRO A 158 2.77 14.42 -8.13
N ASN A 159 2.68 15.41 -9.02
CA ASN A 159 3.80 16.20 -9.52
C ASN A 159 4.19 17.33 -8.56
N ILE A 160 4.45 16.97 -7.31
CA ILE A 160 4.90 17.88 -6.25
C ILE A 160 6.04 17.26 -5.46
N THR A 161 6.70 18.10 -4.69
CA THR A 161 7.67 17.72 -3.68
C THR A 161 7.06 17.84 -2.28
N TYR A 162 7.69 17.19 -1.30
CA TYR A 162 7.30 17.30 0.10
C TYR A 162 7.34 18.75 0.64
N ARG A 163 8.05 19.66 -0.03
CA ARG A 163 8.15 21.08 0.34
C ARG A 163 6.92 21.89 -0.07
N ASP A 164 6.20 21.43 -1.08
CA ASP A 164 4.99 22.08 -1.59
C ASP A 164 3.78 21.82 -0.68
N VAL A 165 3.89 20.83 0.20
CA VAL A 165 2.87 20.49 1.20
C VAL A 165 3.14 21.31 2.46
N PRO A 166 2.24 22.21 2.87
CA PRO A 166 2.43 23.00 4.08
C PRO A 166 2.68 22.09 5.29
N PRO A 167 3.60 22.45 6.21
CA PRO A 167 3.76 21.72 7.46
C PRO A 167 2.43 21.73 8.21
N GLN A 168 1.75 20.61 8.21
CA GLN A 168 0.56 20.43 9.03
C GLN A 168 1.02 19.94 10.40
N GLU A 169 0.69 20.69 11.45
CA GLU A 169 0.86 20.23 12.84
C GLU A 169 -0.07 19.04 13.09
N MET A 170 0.34 17.86 12.63
CA MET A 170 -0.39 16.63 12.88
C MET A 170 0.30 15.87 13.99
N ALA A 171 -0.31 15.92 15.18
CA ALA A 171 -0.04 14.91 16.18
C ALA A 171 -0.31 13.54 15.54
N LYS A 172 0.71 12.67 15.50
CA LYS A 172 0.53 11.29 15.06
C LYS A 172 -0.67 10.70 15.80
N PRO A 173 -1.71 10.20 15.10
CA PRO A 173 -2.88 9.69 15.76
C PRO A 173 -2.46 8.58 16.74
N LYS A 174 -2.83 8.73 18.01
CA LYS A 174 -2.55 7.72 19.04
C LYS A 174 -3.38 6.49 18.70
N ARG A 175 -2.72 5.46 18.15
CA ARG A 175 -3.37 4.18 17.80
C ARG A 175 -3.88 3.49 19.06
N LYS A 176 -5.20 3.46 19.23
CA LYS A 176 -5.90 2.74 20.31
C LYS A 176 -6.15 1.28 19.93
N HIS A 177 -6.63 0.50 20.90
CA HIS A 177 -7.18 -0.82 20.64
C HIS A 177 -8.54 -0.70 19.95
N CYS A 178 -8.79 -1.58 18.99
CA CYS A 178 -10.05 -1.62 18.26
C CYS A 178 -11.22 -1.96 19.19
N GLY A 179 -12.26 -1.12 19.18
CA GLY A 179 -13.47 -1.36 19.97
C GLY A 179 -14.27 -2.60 19.55
N SER A 180 -14.02 -3.15 18.36
CA SER A 180 -14.67 -4.39 17.90
C SER A 180 -13.91 -5.66 18.29
N CYS A 181 -12.59 -5.70 18.08
CA CYS A 181 -11.82 -6.94 18.16
C CYS A 181 -10.70 -6.90 19.20
N GLY A 182 -10.53 -5.78 19.90
CA GLY A 182 -9.52 -5.58 20.94
C GLY A 182 -8.07 -5.48 20.44
N GLN A 183 -7.82 -5.66 19.14
CA GLN A 183 -6.47 -5.64 18.56
C GLN A 183 -6.00 -4.22 18.26
N LYS A 184 -4.68 -4.01 18.29
CA LYS A 184 -4.07 -2.75 17.81
C LYS A 184 -3.79 -2.85 16.32
N HIS A 185 -4.64 -2.26 15.50
CA HIS A 185 -4.47 -2.28 14.05
C HIS A 185 -3.37 -1.29 13.61
N GLN A 186 -2.20 -1.81 13.28
CA GLN A 186 -1.10 -1.00 12.71
C GLN A 186 -1.24 -0.77 11.21
N GLU A 187 -2.10 -1.57 10.59
CA GLU A 187 -2.26 -1.74 9.15
C GLU A 187 -3.52 -1.03 8.62
N ILE A 188 -4.15 -0.19 9.44
CA ILE A 188 -5.28 0.65 9.05
C ILE A 188 -4.76 2.06 8.78
N PHE A 189 -5.07 2.55 7.58
CA PHE A 189 -4.69 3.87 7.08
C PHE A 189 -5.96 4.68 6.87
N SER A 190 -6.03 5.85 7.51
CA SER A 190 -7.19 6.73 7.43
C SER A 190 -6.82 7.99 6.65
N PHE A 191 -7.56 8.24 5.60
CA PHE A 191 -7.36 9.35 4.69
C PHE A 191 -8.40 10.43 4.96
N ARG A 192 -7.96 11.68 4.90
CA ARG A 192 -8.87 12.82 4.72
C ARG A 192 -9.56 12.66 3.37
N ARG A 193 -10.88 12.89 3.36
CA ARG A 193 -11.67 12.85 2.14
C ARG A 193 -11.31 14.02 1.26
N VAL A 194 -11.35 13.78 -0.05
CA VAL A 194 -11.44 14.88 -1.01
C VAL A 194 -12.86 15.41 -0.93
N GLU A 195 -13.02 16.69 -0.60
CA GLU A 195 -14.34 17.30 -0.41
C GLU A 195 -14.91 17.86 -1.71
N GLU A 196 -14.07 18.22 -2.68
CA GLU A 196 -14.47 18.87 -3.93
C GLU A 196 -13.64 18.40 -5.14
N GLY A 197 -14.24 18.51 -6.34
CA GLY A 197 -13.58 18.20 -7.62
C GLY A 197 -13.70 16.74 -8.09
N ASP A 198 -12.97 16.40 -9.15
CA ASP A 198 -13.08 15.09 -9.82
C ASP A 198 -12.52 13.91 -9.02
N LEU A 199 -11.83 14.18 -7.91
CA LEU A 199 -11.19 13.17 -7.05
C LEU A 199 -12.05 12.78 -5.85
N VAL A 200 -13.22 13.40 -5.66
CA VAL A 200 -14.17 13.06 -4.58
C VAL A 200 -14.57 11.59 -4.67
N GLY A 201 -14.33 10.84 -3.59
CA GLY A 201 -14.68 9.42 -3.48
C GLY A 201 -13.77 8.48 -4.29
N LYS A 202 -12.68 8.99 -4.88
CA LYS A 202 -11.72 8.22 -5.70
C LYS A 202 -10.41 7.94 -4.96
N GLU A 203 -10.40 8.03 -3.64
CA GLU A 203 -9.17 7.84 -2.85
C GLU A 203 -8.59 6.43 -3.01
N TRP A 204 -9.43 5.41 -3.24
CA TRP A 204 -8.94 4.08 -3.60
C TRP A 204 -8.17 4.11 -4.92
N GLU A 205 -8.78 4.66 -5.96
CA GLU A 205 -8.30 4.71 -7.34
C GLU A 205 -7.07 5.59 -7.50
N VAL A 206 -6.97 6.66 -6.72
CA VAL A 206 -5.95 7.72 -6.85
C VAL A 206 -4.82 7.57 -5.84
N ILE A 207 -5.07 6.94 -4.69
CA ILE A 207 -4.10 6.87 -3.58
C ILE A 207 -3.68 5.42 -3.34
N VAL A 208 -4.59 4.56 -2.86
CA VAL A 208 -4.19 3.24 -2.35
C VAL A 208 -3.84 2.25 -3.46
N LYS A 209 -4.70 2.13 -4.48
CA LYS A 209 -4.50 1.23 -5.63
C LYS A 209 -3.21 1.57 -6.40
N PRO A 210 -2.90 2.84 -6.72
CA PRO A 210 -1.65 3.19 -7.39
C PRO A 210 -0.40 2.86 -6.57
N VAL A 211 -0.43 3.05 -5.25
CA VAL A 211 0.71 2.72 -4.38
C VAL A 211 0.99 1.22 -4.38
N ILE A 212 -0.05 0.39 -4.21
CA ILE A 212 0.10 -1.07 -4.25
C ILE A 212 0.62 -1.53 -5.61
N ARG A 213 0.03 -1.03 -6.70
CA ARG A 213 0.44 -1.36 -8.07
C ARG A 213 1.88 -0.99 -8.35
N LYS A 214 2.27 0.25 -8.07
CA LYS A 214 3.62 0.78 -8.31
C LYS A 214 4.69 -0.10 -7.65
N TRP A 215 4.51 -0.42 -6.37
CA TRP A 215 5.48 -1.26 -5.67
C TRP A 215 5.42 -2.72 -6.10
N GLY A 216 4.25 -3.23 -6.47
CA GLY A 216 4.09 -4.58 -6.99
C GLY A 216 4.81 -4.77 -8.32
N GLU A 217 4.65 -3.80 -9.23
CA GLU A 217 5.37 -3.74 -10.51
C GLU A 217 6.88 -3.61 -10.29
N PHE A 218 7.33 -2.71 -9.40
CA PHE A 218 8.74 -2.59 -9.04
C PHE A 218 9.35 -3.92 -8.57
N LEU A 219 8.69 -4.63 -7.66
CA LEU A 219 9.19 -5.92 -7.18
C LEU A 219 9.16 -7.00 -8.27
N LYS A 220 8.11 -7.01 -9.09
CA LYS A 220 8.01 -7.92 -10.24
C LYS A 220 9.14 -7.70 -11.24
N ASP A 221 9.43 -6.46 -11.59
CA ASP A 221 10.38 -6.13 -12.66
C ASP A 221 11.84 -6.28 -12.22
N HIS A 222 12.12 -6.11 -10.91
CA HIS A 222 13.51 -6.04 -10.42
C HIS A 222 13.94 -7.18 -9.51
N PHE A 223 12.99 -7.94 -8.96
CA PHE A 223 13.25 -8.97 -7.96
C PHE A 223 12.51 -10.29 -8.19
N ALA A 224 11.60 -10.39 -9.16
CA ALA A 224 11.19 -11.70 -9.63
C ALA A 224 12.38 -12.32 -10.35
N GLU A 225 13.13 -13.19 -9.66
CA GLU A 225 13.91 -14.20 -10.37
C GLU A 225 12.95 -14.91 -11.34
N GLU A 226 13.37 -15.19 -12.57
CA GLU A 226 12.59 -16.01 -13.50
C GLU A 226 12.22 -17.31 -12.77
N ILE A 227 10.94 -17.45 -12.40
CA ILE A 227 10.39 -18.64 -11.74
C ILE A 227 10.44 -19.80 -12.72
#